data_AF-A0AAD5PK93-F1
#
_entry.id   AF-A0AAD5PK93-F1
#
_cell.length_a   1.000
_cell.length_b   1.000
_cell.length_c   1.000
_cell.angle_alpha   90.00
_cell.angle_beta   90.00
_cell.angle_gamma   90.00
#
_symmetry.space_group_name_H-M   'P 1'
#
loop_
_entity.id
_entity.type
_entity.pdbx_description
1 polymer ?
#
loop_
_entity_poly.entity_id
_entity_poly.type
_entity_poly.pdbx_seq_one_letter_code
_entity_poly.pdbx_strand_id
1 'polypeptide(L)'
;MTPDEIVLQLKRKGTFDQLRKHLLSEFQNQQEGQSFLDNVNNFMEEKTSKDPSLLEKERSTFHSFMMKELEKTGMFQSAHKQVLETLLHQKYYQDQVDEQLKLILDNTSSSSKEDD
;
A
#
# COMPACT_ATOMS: atom_id res chain seq x y z
N MET A 1 6.60 -27.40 8.39
CA MET A 1 6.39 -25.94 8.49
C MET A 1 4.97 -25.64 8.06
N THR A 2 4.23 -24.87 8.85
CA THR A 2 2.88 -24.42 8.48
C THR A 2 2.94 -23.09 7.71
N PRO A 3 1.92 -22.76 6.90
CA PRO A 3 1.83 -21.44 6.25
C PRO A 3 1.97 -20.27 7.23
N ASP A 4 1.44 -20.40 8.45
CA ASP A 4 1.51 -19.36 9.47
C ASP A 4 2.94 -19.11 9.96
N GLU A 5 3.75 -20.16 10.09
CA GLU A 5 5.16 -20.06 10.47
C GLU A 5 5.99 -19.33 9.39
N ILE A 6 5.68 -19.57 8.13
CA ILE A 6 6.35 -18.92 6.99
C ILE A 6 6.04 -17.42 6.98
N VAL A 7 4.77 -17.06 7.17
CA VAL A 7 4.34 -15.65 7.27
C VAL A 7 5.04 -14.95 8.44
N LEU A 8 5.16 -15.60 9.59
CA LEU A 8 5.88 -15.08 10.75
C LEU A 8 7.36 -14.82 10.45
N GLN A 9 8.03 -15.72 9.73
CA GLN A 9 9.42 -15.51 9.32
C GLN A 9 9.58 -14.36 8.33
N LEU A 10 8.71 -14.27 7.32
CA LEU A 10 8.69 -13.16 6.36
C LEU A 10 8.48 -11.80 7.05
N LYS A 11 7.62 -11.76 8.07
CA LYS A 11 7.41 -10.55 8.90
C LYS A 11 8.69 -10.18 9.67
N ARG A 12 9.34 -11.16 10.32
CA ARG A 12 10.59 -10.93 11.09
C ARG A 12 11.75 -10.46 10.21
N LYS A 13 11.84 -10.97 8.99
CA LYS A 13 12.90 -10.60 8.02
C LYS A 13 12.70 -9.23 7.37
N GLY A 14 11.55 -8.58 7.59
CA GLY A 14 11.27 -7.26 7.03
C GLY A 14 10.84 -7.28 5.55
N THR A 15 10.66 -8.45 4.95
CA THR A 15 10.25 -8.62 3.55
C THR A 15 8.94 -7.89 3.25
N PHE A 16 7.96 -7.97 4.15
CA PHE A 16 6.70 -7.23 4.00
C PHE A 16 6.88 -5.72 4.00
N ASP A 17 7.78 -5.17 4.83
CA ASP A 17 8.03 -3.73 4.85
C ASP A 17 8.75 -3.26 3.59
N GLN A 18 9.67 -4.06 3.05
CA GLN A 18 10.33 -3.80 1.77
C GLN A 18 9.32 -3.77 0.62
N LEU A 19 8.46 -4.80 0.51
CA LEU A 19 7.41 -4.86 -0.49
C LEU A 19 6.42 -3.70 -0.34
N ARG A 20 6.05 -3.33 0.89
CA ARG A 20 5.19 -2.18 1.18
C ARG A 20 5.81 -0.87 0.70
N LYS A 21 7.10 -0.65 0.97
CA LYS A 21 7.84 0.55 0.53
C LYS A 21 7.95 0.61 -0.99
N HIS A 22 8.23 -0.51 -1.64
CA HIS A 22 8.30 -0.59 -3.09
C HIS A 22 6.93 -0.31 -3.72
N LEU A 23 5.86 -0.93 -3.20
CA LEU A 23 4.49 -0.67 -3.64
C LEU A 23 4.09 0.79 -3.49
N LEU A 24 4.46 1.42 -2.36
CA LEU A 24 4.20 2.84 -2.16
C LEU A 24 4.95 3.70 -3.19
N SER A 25 6.23 3.39 -3.43
CA SER A 25 7.05 4.09 -4.42
C SER A 25 6.48 3.95 -5.82
N GLU A 26 6.11 2.74 -6.24
CA GLU A 26 5.51 2.50 -7.56
C GLU A 26 4.18 3.23 -7.68
N PHE A 27 3.31 3.13 -6.68
CA PHE A 27 2.05 3.87 -6.69
C PHE A 27 2.29 5.36 -6.85
N GLN A 28 3.20 5.95 -6.07
CA GLN A 28 3.50 7.40 -6.13
C GLN A 28 4.11 7.85 -7.46
N ASN A 29 4.88 7.00 -8.13
CA ASN A 29 5.60 7.38 -9.35
C ASN A 29 4.88 6.96 -10.65
N GLN A 30 3.91 6.06 -10.58
CA GLN A 30 3.11 5.62 -11.73
C GLN A 30 1.86 6.49 -11.94
N GLN A 31 1.26 6.34 -13.12
CA GLN A 31 0.13 7.14 -13.57
C GLN A 31 -1.07 7.02 -12.61
N GLU A 32 -1.25 5.87 -11.98
CA GLU A 32 -2.35 5.57 -11.08
C GLU A 32 -2.31 6.44 -9.82
N GLY A 33 -1.15 6.56 -9.15
CA GLY A 33 -1.04 7.41 -7.96
C GLY A 33 -0.99 8.89 -8.30
N GLN A 34 -0.46 9.27 -9.46
CA GLN A 34 -0.57 10.65 -9.95
C GLN A 34 -2.02 11.03 -10.22
N SER A 35 -2.78 10.16 -10.91
CA SER A 35 -4.21 10.37 -11.15
C SER A 35 -5.02 10.43 -9.86
N PHE A 36 -4.68 9.60 -8.87
CA PHE A 36 -5.29 9.66 -7.54
C PHE A 36 -5.01 11.00 -6.86
N LEU A 37 -3.76 11.47 -6.88
CA LEU A 37 -3.37 12.74 -6.29
C LEU A 37 -4.09 13.92 -6.96
N ASP A 38 -4.19 13.91 -8.29
CA ASP A 38 -4.91 14.92 -9.06
C ASP A 38 -6.40 14.94 -8.69
N ASN A 39 -7.03 13.77 -8.55
CA ASN A 39 -8.42 13.68 -8.11
C ASN A 39 -8.63 14.24 -6.71
N VAL A 40 -7.71 13.99 -5.78
CA VAL A 40 -7.73 14.57 -4.43
C VAL A 40 -7.59 16.10 -4.51
N ASN A 41 -6.63 16.62 -5.28
CA ASN A 41 -6.42 18.05 -5.42
C ASN A 41 -7.64 18.76 -6.01
N ASN A 42 -8.20 18.23 -7.10
CA ASN A 42 -9.40 18.75 -7.73
C ASN A 42 -10.59 18.75 -6.77
N PHE A 43 -10.75 17.69 -5.97
CA PHE A 43 -11.79 17.63 -4.95
C PHE A 43 -11.62 18.72 -3.87
N MET A 44 -10.39 18.94 -3.41
CA MET A 44 -10.08 19.97 -2.41
C MET A 44 -10.36 21.37 -2.97
N GLU A 45 -9.95 21.65 -4.20
CA GLU A 45 -10.22 22.89 -4.91
C GLU A 45 -11.73 23.11 -5.11
N GLU A 46 -12.47 22.08 -5.53
CA GLU A 46 -13.91 22.18 -5.74
C GLU A 46 -14.64 22.51 -4.42
N LYS A 47 -14.27 21.84 -3.32
CA LYS A 47 -14.89 22.07 -2.01
C LYS A 47 -14.58 23.45 -1.44
N THR A 48 -13.33 23.89 -1.56
CA THR A 48 -12.90 25.22 -1.06
C THR A 48 -13.39 26.36 -1.94
N SER A 49 -13.56 26.14 -3.24
CA SER A 49 -14.19 27.11 -4.15
C SER A 49 -15.68 27.27 -3.86
N LYS A 50 -16.36 26.17 -3.50
CA LYS A 50 -17.78 26.19 -3.09
C LYS A 50 -17.99 26.82 -1.71
N ASP A 51 -17.08 26.58 -0.77
CA ASP A 51 -17.10 27.17 0.57
C ASP A 51 -15.71 27.71 0.97
N PRO A 52 -15.42 28.98 0.66
CA PRO A 52 -14.15 29.61 1.02
C PRO A 52 -13.90 29.68 2.53
N SER A 53 -14.95 29.64 3.36
CA SER A 53 -14.82 29.68 4.83
C SER A 53 -14.09 28.46 5.38
N LEU A 54 -14.00 27.37 4.60
CA LEU A 54 -13.21 26.19 4.94
C LEU A 54 -11.73 26.52 5.11
N LEU A 55 -11.20 27.51 4.37
CA LEU A 55 -9.80 27.94 4.45
C LEU A 55 -9.48 28.75 5.72
N GLU A 56 -10.51 29.30 6.36
CA GLU A 56 -10.39 30.04 7.62
C GLU A 56 -10.42 29.11 8.84
N LYS A 57 -10.78 27.82 8.64
CA LYS A 57 -10.81 26.85 9.73
C LYS A 57 -9.40 26.48 10.18
N GLU A 58 -9.30 26.12 11.45
CA GLU A 58 -8.08 25.53 11.99
C GLU A 58 -7.71 24.26 11.22
N ARG A 59 -6.42 24.07 10.96
CA ARG A 59 -5.89 23.02 10.07
C ARG A 59 -6.39 21.62 10.42
N SER A 60 -6.46 21.27 11.72
CA SER A 60 -6.92 19.95 12.15
C SER A 60 -8.41 19.73 11.85
N THR A 61 -9.23 20.77 12.02
CA THR A 61 -10.66 20.77 11.75
C THR A 61 -10.93 20.67 10.24
N PHE A 62 -10.21 21.46 9.45
CA PHE A 62 -10.26 21.39 7.99
C PHE A 62 -9.88 19.99 7.50
N HIS A 63 -8.75 19.45 7.94
CA HIS A 63 -8.30 18.11 7.58
C HIS A 63 -9.34 17.04 7.91
N SER A 64 -9.88 17.06 9.15
CA SER A 64 -10.89 16.09 9.59
C SER A 64 -12.17 16.17 8.77
N PHE A 65 -12.61 17.38 8.42
CA PHE A 65 -13.77 17.60 7.57
C PHE A 65 -13.53 17.07 6.15
N MET A 66 -12.40 17.43 5.54
CA MET A 66 -12.07 17.00 4.19
C MET A 66 -11.91 15.48 4.08
N MET A 67 -11.31 14.82 5.06
CA MET A 67 -11.22 13.35 5.06
C MET A 67 -12.59 12.68 5.12
N LYS A 68 -13.52 13.18 5.97
CA LYS A 68 -14.89 12.66 6.01
C LYS A 68 -15.62 12.84 4.68
N GLU A 69 -15.41 13.98 4.03
CA GLU A 69 -16.03 14.23 2.72
C GLU A 69 -15.40 13.36 1.63
N LEU A 70 -14.08 13.15 1.68
CA LEU A 70 -13.36 12.33 0.71
C LEU A 70 -13.71 10.85 0.86
N GLU A 71 -13.91 10.34 2.07
CA GLU A 71 -14.42 8.98 2.32
C GLU A 71 -15.77 8.72 1.65
N LYS A 72 -16.67 9.71 1.64
CA LYS A 72 -18.00 9.60 0.99
C LYS A 72 -17.91 9.47 -0.53
N THR A 73 -16.82 9.92 -1.15
CA THR A 73 -16.64 9.85 -2.60
C THR A 73 -16.30 8.45 -3.11
N GLY A 74 -15.84 7.55 -2.23
CA GLY A 74 -15.36 6.23 -2.65
C GLY A 74 -13.99 6.25 -3.34
N MET A 75 -13.29 7.39 -3.35
CA MET A 75 -12.02 7.56 -4.08
C MET A 75 -10.92 6.62 -3.57
N PHE A 76 -10.81 6.44 -2.25
CA PHE A 76 -9.85 5.50 -1.66
C PHE A 76 -10.13 4.05 -2.06
N GLN A 77 -11.39 3.63 -2.06
CA GLN A 77 -11.79 2.27 -2.42
C GLN A 77 -11.50 2.00 -3.89
N SER A 78 -11.73 3.00 -4.76
CA SER A 78 -11.46 2.92 -6.19
C SER A 78 -9.95 2.80 -6.46
N ALA A 79 -9.14 3.66 -5.82
CA ALA A 79 -7.68 3.60 -5.94
C ALA A 79 -7.12 2.27 -5.40
N HIS A 80 -7.64 1.80 -4.26
CA HIS A 80 -7.26 0.51 -3.69
C HIS A 80 -7.55 -0.65 -4.65
N LYS A 81 -8.76 -0.69 -5.23
CA LYS A 81 -9.12 -1.71 -6.23
C LYS A 81 -8.17 -1.68 -7.43
N GLN A 82 -7.87 -0.49 -7.95
CA GLN A 82 -6.96 -0.33 -9.08
C GLN A 82 -5.55 -0.83 -8.75
N VAL A 83 -5.01 -0.52 -7.58
CA VAL A 83 -3.71 -1.03 -7.10
C VAL A 83 -3.70 -2.56 -7.02
N LEU A 84 -4.77 -3.16 -6.49
CA LEU A 84 -4.90 -4.62 -6.43
C LEU A 84 -4.92 -5.23 -7.83
N GLU A 85 -5.67 -4.66 -8.77
CA GLU A 85 -5.85 -5.20 -10.13
C GLU A 85 -4.66 -4.96 -11.07
N THR A 86 -3.80 -3.98 -10.77
CA THR A 86 -2.68 -3.59 -11.65
C THR A 86 -1.32 -3.88 -10.99
N LEU A 87 -0.96 -3.08 -9.99
CA LEU A 87 0.37 -3.09 -9.35
C LEU A 87 0.69 -4.46 -8.72
N LEU A 88 -0.23 -5.06 -7.97
CA LEU A 88 0.04 -6.35 -7.32
C LEU A 88 0.08 -7.56 -8.26
N HIS A 89 -0.47 -7.42 -9.48
CA HIS A 89 -0.38 -8.45 -10.51
C HIS A 89 0.92 -8.37 -11.30
N GLN A 90 1.75 -7.34 -11.06
CA GLN A 90 3.05 -7.26 -11.69
C GLN A 90 3.93 -8.42 -11.22
N LYS A 91 4.62 -9.02 -12.19
CA LYS A 91 5.47 -10.20 -12.00
C LYS A 91 6.49 -10.02 -10.87
N TYR A 92 6.97 -8.79 -10.68
CA TYR A 92 7.88 -8.44 -9.59
C TYR A 92 7.40 -8.90 -8.21
N TYR A 93 6.15 -8.61 -7.84
CA TYR A 93 5.65 -8.94 -6.50
C TYR A 93 5.49 -10.44 -6.30
N GLN A 94 5.05 -11.16 -7.35
CA GLN A 94 4.94 -12.62 -7.31
C GLN A 94 6.32 -13.27 -7.20
N ASP A 95 7.27 -12.86 -8.06
CA ASP A 95 8.63 -13.39 -8.07
C ASP A 95 9.34 -13.12 -6.73
N GLN A 96 9.15 -11.95 -6.12
CA GLN A 96 9.72 -11.63 -4.82
C GLN A 96 9.14 -12.47 -3.69
N VAL A 97 7.83 -12.74 -3.71
CA VAL A 97 7.22 -13.64 -2.72
C VAL A 97 7.76 -15.06 -2.91
N ASP A 98 7.80 -15.56 -4.14
CA ASP A 98 8.28 -16.91 -4.46
C ASP A 98 9.76 -17.11 -4.10
N GLU A 99 10.62 -16.12 -4.38
CA GLU A 99 12.03 -16.15 -4.00
C GLU A 99 12.20 -16.24 -2.48
N GLN A 100 11.44 -15.44 -1.73
CA GLN A 100 11.51 -15.41 -0.28
C GLN A 100 10.95 -16.69 0.35
N LEU A 101 9.92 -17.28 -0.25
CA LEU A 101 9.40 -18.60 0.13
C LEU A 101 10.46 -19.69 -0.08
N LYS A 102 11.13 -19.72 -1.24
CA LYS A 102 12.22 -20.67 -1.52
C LYS A 102 13.34 -20.53 -0.49
N LEU A 103 13.80 -19.31 -0.22
CA LEU A 103 14.84 -19.06 0.79
C LEU A 103 14.46 -19.57 2.18
N ILE A 104 13.19 -19.48 2.57
CA ILE A 104 12.72 -20.01 3.86
C ILE A 104 12.70 -21.53 3.87
N LEU A 105 12.20 -22.16 2.80
CA LEU A 105 12.13 -23.62 2.67
C LEU A 105 13.53 -24.26 2.60
N ASP A 106 14.45 -23.63 1.88
CA ASP A 106 15.84 -24.09 1.73
C ASP A 106 16.61 -23.97 3.05
N ASN A 107 16.49 -22.84 3.76
CA ASN A 107 17.13 -22.66 5.07
C ASN A 107 16.59 -23.63 6.14
N THR A 108 15.33 -24.03 6.03
CA THR A 108 14.71 -24.99 6.96
C THR A 108 15.21 -26.42 6.68
N SER A 109 15.46 -26.77 5.41
CA SER A 109 15.94 -28.09 5.02
C SER A 109 17.46 -28.29 5.20
N SER A 110 18.25 -27.21 5.25
CA SER A 110 19.66 -27.26 5.66
C SER A 110 19.85 -27.32 7.18
N SER A 111 18.95 -26.71 7.97
CA SER A 111 19.01 -26.78 9.45
C SER A 111 18.69 -28.17 10.03
N SER A 112 18.05 -29.05 9.26
CA SER A 112 17.75 -30.44 9.69
C SER A 112 18.86 -31.45 9.36
N LYS A 113 19.98 -31.02 8.76
CA LYS A 113 21.09 -31.89 8.36
C LYS A 113 22.35 -31.75 9.23
N GLU A 114 22.37 -30.86 10.21
CA GLU A 114 23.52 -30.64 11.09
C GLU A 114 23.40 -31.36 12.46
N ASP A 115 22.33 -32.13 12.69
CA ASP A 115 22.05 -32.83 13.96
C ASP A 115 22.10 -34.38 13.87
N ASP A 116 22.77 -34.97 12.85
CA ASP A 116 23.04 -36.42 12.76
C ASP A 116 24.56 -36.74 12.72
#